data_AF-A0A522UN73-F1
#
_entry.id   AF-A0A522UN73-F1
#
_cell.length_a   1.000
_cell.length_b   1.000
_cell.length_c   1.000
_cell.angle_alpha   90.00
_cell.angle_beta   90.00
_cell.angle_gamma   90.00
#
_symmetry.space_group_name_H-M   'P 1'
#
loop_
_entity.id
_entity.type
_entity.pdbx_description
1 polymer ?
#
loop_
_entity_poly.entity_id
_entity_poly.type
_entity_poly.pdbx_seq_one_letter_code
_entity_poly.pdbx_strand_id
1 'polypeptide(L)'
;MPGTAEDFPGRLREDLIRNLRIDFFDDDEIAALLSDLDSLAPGISRKAFALCHSLSQAGSSLLPNTVRRIKTAAAFLRPPDLEQWLGHAYDVFDHQGVGALIDFISRIDEEALKRFLPVKGLALREVLPVLETFLKGISGLELKVSSADESYTDTSTVYLRPVEDTFEDRTRNYLVYKFRIAHAWSQIVCGTLTPDSRALGDFLKGRAPDQADIRHPDIASFFRIFPDTEMALDIYSILEGVRLGPFLEDALPGLMREIQAVKQELLRERPSFSGLSEKMAFVETAYQIFLGGRHSRSAHERTDIADALLALRPGTDSAVSMKLLLRLYDICSGLAGDYRPGGHELLLGTIWPEKVSLVLRAARRAQRQRIDGMITRLLEMPDFVPEKRPARPAGQREQQPDPETEYLLIKGRAIELDVELRKHLDEHGSIPGGILVKGADMGGAASPVRLTDLLEEENVAEEAVTAGSILYDEWDYKRGGYKKKWCRLHEKDGRPGHEPFVETTVRRYSGSIRVL
;
A
#
# COMPACT_ATOMS: atom_id res chain seq x y z
N MET A 1 7.80 57.99 10.20
CA MET A 1 7.82 56.96 11.27
C MET A 1 6.89 55.84 10.83
N PRO A 2 7.38 54.62 10.56
CA PRO A 2 6.49 53.50 10.26
C PRO A 2 6.00 52.91 11.60
N GLY A 3 4.67 52.85 11.76
CA GLY A 3 4.04 52.28 12.94
C GLY A 3 4.47 50.83 13.16
N THR A 4 4.79 50.49 14.41
CA THR A 4 5.15 49.14 14.83
C THR A 4 3.93 48.21 14.69
N ALA A 5 4.17 46.91 14.53
CA ALA A 5 3.12 45.88 14.40
C ALA A 5 2.14 45.80 15.59
N GLU A 6 2.42 46.52 16.69
CA GLU A 6 1.53 46.67 17.85
C GLU A 6 0.38 47.67 17.62
N ASP A 7 0.47 48.53 16.60
CA ASP A 7 -0.50 49.60 16.30
C ASP A 7 -1.65 49.13 15.37
N PHE A 8 -1.51 47.94 14.79
CA PHE A 8 -2.44 47.37 13.80
C PHE A 8 -3.82 47.00 14.37
N PRO A 9 -3.94 46.41 15.59
CA PRO A 9 -5.25 46.06 16.18
C PRO A 9 -6.11 47.29 16.53
N GLY A 10 -5.46 48.38 16.96
CA GLY A 10 -6.14 49.63 17.30
C GLY A 10 -6.81 50.28 16.09
N ARG A 11 -6.11 50.33 14.95
CA ARG A 11 -6.66 50.88 13.70
C ARG A 11 -7.83 50.08 13.16
N LEU A 12 -7.73 48.74 13.14
CA LEU A 12 -8.84 47.88 12.71
C LEU A 12 -10.11 48.11 13.53
N ARG A 13 -9.96 48.34 14.84
CA ARG A 13 -11.08 48.64 15.74
C ARG A 13 -11.70 49.99 15.42
N GLU A 14 -10.89 51.03 15.25
CA GLU A 14 -11.38 52.38 14.91
C GLU A 14 -12.08 52.42 13.56
N ASP A 15 -11.52 51.76 12.55
CA ASP A 15 -12.10 51.65 11.21
C ASP A 15 -13.41 50.87 11.24
N LEU A 16 -13.48 49.79 12.04
CA LEU A 16 -14.72 49.04 12.24
C LEU A 16 -15.81 49.91 12.89
N ILE A 17 -15.48 50.64 13.96
CA ILE A 17 -16.44 51.55 14.63
C ILE A 17 -16.96 52.59 13.63
N ARG A 18 -16.08 53.13 12.79
CA ARG A 18 -16.46 54.10 11.76
C ARG A 18 -17.45 53.50 10.77
N ASN A 19 -17.19 52.30 10.26
CA ASN A 19 -18.08 51.62 9.30
C ASN A 19 -19.45 51.32 9.93
N LEU A 20 -19.47 50.85 11.18
CA LEU A 20 -20.72 50.59 11.91
C LEU A 20 -21.58 51.87 12.06
N ARG A 21 -20.96 53.01 12.38
CA ARG A 21 -21.66 54.30 12.48
C ARG A 21 -22.20 54.79 11.14
N ILE A 22 -21.44 54.58 10.05
CA ILE A 22 -21.89 54.91 8.68
C ILE A 22 -23.14 54.08 8.35
N ASP A 23 -23.20 52.84 8.80
CA ASP A 23 -24.32 51.93 8.62
C ASP A 23 -25.40 52.05 9.73
N PHE A 24 -25.43 53.19 10.44
CA PHE A 24 -26.46 53.57 11.41
C PHE A 24 -26.61 52.68 12.66
N PHE A 25 -25.57 51.96 13.07
CA PHE A 25 -25.54 51.30 14.37
C PHE A 25 -25.44 52.33 15.50
N ASP A 26 -26.20 52.13 16.58
CA ASP A 26 -26.11 53.00 17.75
C ASP A 26 -24.90 52.67 18.64
N ASP A 27 -24.57 53.58 19.58
CA ASP A 27 -23.39 53.41 20.44
C ASP A 27 -23.51 52.18 21.37
N ASP A 28 -24.74 51.76 21.74
CA ASP A 28 -24.98 50.60 22.60
C ASP A 28 -24.76 49.29 21.80
N GLU A 29 -25.23 49.22 20.56
CA GLU A 29 -25.02 48.11 19.62
C GLU A 29 -23.53 47.93 19.31
N ILE A 30 -22.83 49.04 19.04
CA ILE A 30 -21.38 49.03 18.80
C ILE A 30 -20.64 48.54 20.04
N ALA A 31 -20.99 49.06 21.23
CA ALA A 31 -20.36 48.65 22.48
C ALA A 31 -20.57 47.15 22.76
N ALA A 32 -21.78 46.63 22.53
CA ALA A 32 -22.08 45.21 22.68
C ALA A 32 -21.26 44.34 21.73
N LEU A 33 -21.15 44.73 20.46
CA LEU A 33 -20.39 43.98 19.46
C LEU A 33 -18.89 43.95 19.75
N LEU A 34 -18.32 45.08 20.17
CA LEU A 34 -16.92 45.17 20.57
C LEU A 34 -16.63 44.37 21.83
N SER A 35 -17.52 44.43 22.83
CA SER A 35 -17.42 43.62 24.05
C SER A 35 -17.39 42.12 23.73
N ASP A 36 -18.24 41.68 22.80
CA ASP A 36 -18.25 40.29 22.36
C ASP A 36 -16.94 39.86 21.68
N LEU A 37 -16.35 40.73 20.85
CA LEU A 37 -15.05 40.47 20.22
C LEU A 37 -13.89 40.50 21.21
N ASP A 38 -13.94 41.38 22.20
CA ASP A 38 -12.92 41.52 23.25
C ASP A 38 -12.98 40.36 24.26
N SER A 39 -14.13 39.71 24.40
CA SER A 39 -14.28 38.52 25.26
C SER A 39 -13.53 37.28 24.75
N LEU A 40 -13.11 37.28 23.48
CA LEU A 40 -12.36 36.18 22.87
C LEU A 40 -10.89 36.21 23.29
N ALA A 41 -10.21 35.05 23.25
CA ALA A 41 -8.78 34.97 23.52
C ALA A 41 -7.97 35.92 22.58
N PRO A 42 -6.84 36.51 23.01
CA PRO A 42 -6.20 37.61 22.29
C PRO A 42 -5.86 37.34 20.81
N GLY A 43 -5.38 36.14 20.48
CA GLY A 43 -5.09 35.75 19.09
C GLY A 43 -6.34 35.57 18.22
N ILE A 44 -7.41 35.07 18.82
CA ILE A 44 -8.71 34.84 18.18
C ILE A 44 -9.43 36.17 17.95
N SER A 45 -9.43 37.03 18.97
CA SER A 45 -10.00 38.38 18.91
C SER A 45 -9.43 39.15 17.72
N ARG A 46 -8.10 39.13 17.52
CA ARG A 46 -7.45 39.79 16.36
C ARG A 46 -7.98 39.29 15.01
N LYS A 47 -8.08 37.96 14.81
CA LYS A 47 -8.61 37.41 13.55
C LYS A 47 -10.11 37.69 13.38
N ALA A 48 -10.89 37.65 14.46
CA ALA A 48 -12.29 38.00 14.44
C ALA A 48 -12.50 39.48 14.07
N PHE A 49 -11.69 40.40 14.63
CA PHE A 49 -11.68 41.81 14.24
C PHE A 49 -11.33 42.00 12.76
N ALA A 50 -10.32 41.30 12.24
CA ALA A 50 -9.95 41.38 10.82
C ALA A 50 -11.08 40.91 9.89
N LEU A 51 -11.74 39.79 10.22
CA LEU A 51 -12.89 39.29 9.48
C LEU A 51 -14.06 40.28 9.54
N CYS A 52 -14.39 40.80 10.73
CA CYS A 52 -15.47 41.77 10.94
C CYS A 52 -15.22 43.09 10.21
N HIS A 53 -13.99 43.60 10.25
CA HIS A 53 -13.60 44.79 9.49
C HIS A 53 -13.73 44.57 7.98
N SER A 54 -13.31 43.41 7.48
CA SER A 54 -13.43 43.09 6.04
C SER A 54 -14.90 42.95 5.62
N LEU A 55 -15.74 42.37 6.48
CA LEU A 55 -17.19 42.25 6.26
C LEU A 55 -17.93 43.58 6.33
N SER A 56 -17.52 44.50 7.21
CA SER A 56 -18.19 45.80 7.32
C SER A 56 -18.03 46.65 6.07
N GLN A 57 -17.04 46.36 5.21
CA GLN A 57 -16.94 46.98 3.88
C GLN A 57 -17.99 46.45 2.89
N ALA A 58 -18.49 45.24 3.08
CA ALA A 58 -19.54 44.65 2.24
C ALA A 58 -20.96 44.94 2.80
N GLY A 59 -21.10 45.03 4.12
CA GLY A 59 -22.33 45.47 4.78
C GLY A 59 -22.34 45.13 6.28
N SER A 60 -22.58 46.14 7.12
CA SER A 60 -22.44 45.96 8.57
C SER A 60 -23.53 45.12 9.25
N SER A 61 -24.68 44.94 8.60
CA SER A 61 -25.83 44.21 9.14
C SER A 61 -25.54 42.73 9.43
N LEU A 62 -24.49 42.16 8.84
CA LEU A 62 -24.09 40.76 9.03
C LEU A 62 -23.22 40.55 10.28
N LEU A 63 -22.61 41.60 10.83
CA LEU A 63 -21.65 41.47 11.91
C LEU A 63 -22.26 40.90 13.20
N PRO A 64 -23.43 41.34 13.70
CA PRO A 64 -24.00 40.79 14.92
C PRO A 64 -24.20 39.27 14.86
N ASN A 65 -24.73 38.77 13.73
CA ASN A 65 -24.90 37.34 13.53
C ASN A 65 -23.55 36.64 13.43
N THR A 66 -22.60 37.21 12.68
CA THR A 66 -21.25 36.64 12.52
C THR A 66 -20.54 36.49 13.87
N VAL A 67 -20.53 37.54 14.70
CA VAL A 67 -19.92 37.52 16.04
C VAL A 67 -20.61 36.51 16.95
N ARG A 68 -21.95 36.41 16.90
CA ARG A 68 -22.70 35.37 17.63
C ARG A 68 -22.31 33.95 17.20
N ARG A 69 -22.10 33.72 15.90
CA ARG A 69 -21.67 32.43 15.36
C ARG A 69 -20.23 32.08 15.79
N ILE A 70 -19.32 33.06 15.79
CA ILE A 70 -17.96 32.91 16.34
C ILE A 70 -18.01 32.50 17.81
N LYS A 71 -18.83 33.17 18.63
CA LYS A 71 -19.00 32.83 20.05
C LYS A 71 -19.60 31.44 20.25
N THR A 72 -20.52 31.03 19.39
CA THR A 72 -21.09 29.68 19.43
C THR A 72 -20.00 28.64 19.11
N ALA A 73 -19.20 28.86 18.05
CA ALA A 73 -18.07 27.99 17.74
C ALA A 73 -17.03 27.96 18.87
N ALA A 74 -16.79 29.08 19.54
CA ALA A 74 -15.88 29.19 20.68
C ALA A 74 -16.33 28.40 21.92
N ALA A 75 -17.62 28.10 22.04
CA ALA A 75 -18.13 27.22 23.11
C ALA A 75 -17.78 25.74 22.87
N PHE A 76 -17.49 25.35 21.62
CA PHE A 76 -17.20 23.96 21.24
C PHE A 76 -15.73 23.72 20.89
N LEU A 77 -15.05 24.71 20.31
CA LEU A 77 -13.67 24.62 19.83
C LEU A 77 -12.68 25.19 20.84
N ARG A 78 -11.53 24.53 21.01
CA ARG A 78 -10.42 25.10 21.80
C ARG A 78 -9.79 26.27 21.03
N PRO A 79 -9.03 27.16 21.70
CA PRO A 79 -8.41 28.32 21.06
C PRO A 79 -7.70 28.08 19.71
N PRO A 80 -6.81 27.07 19.54
CA PRO A 80 -6.15 26.83 18.27
C PRO A 80 -7.10 26.31 17.18
N ASP A 81 -8.10 25.52 17.55
CA ASP A 81 -9.08 24.93 16.63
C ASP A 81 -10.04 26.02 16.11
N LEU A 82 -10.45 26.92 17.00
CA LEU A 82 -11.24 28.10 16.65
C LEU A 82 -10.44 29.06 15.75
N GLU A 83 -9.13 29.19 16.00
CA GLU A 83 -8.26 29.99 15.16
C GLU A 83 -8.17 29.45 13.72
N GLN A 84 -8.12 28.12 13.56
CA GLN A 84 -8.16 27.45 12.26
C GLN A 84 -9.54 27.61 11.58
N TRP A 85 -10.62 27.46 12.34
CA TRP A 85 -11.99 27.67 11.84
C TRP A 85 -12.18 29.11 11.34
N LEU A 86 -11.69 30.11 12.09
CA LEU A 86 -11.71 31.52 11.67
C LEU A 86 -10.85 31.79 10.44
N GLY A 87 -9.69 31.14 10.34
CA GLY A 87 -8.84 31.21 9.14
C GLY A 87 -9.60 30.73 7.90
N HIS A 88 -10.25 29.57 8.00
CA HIS A 88 -11.04 29.03 6.90
C HIS A 88 -12.28 29.89 6.58
N ALA A 89 -12.92 30.49 7.59
CA ALA A 89 -14.00 31.45 7.37
C ALA A 89 -13.51 32.64 6.53
N TYR A 90 -12.32 33.15 6.84
CA TYR A 90 -11.69 34.23 6.10
C TYR A 90 -11.35 33.82 4.66
N ASP A 91 -10.78 32.64 4.45
CA ASP A 91 -10.46 32.13 3.10
C ASP A 91 -11.72 31.94 2.24
N VAL A 92 -12.82 31.44 2.83
CA VAL A 92 -14.11 31.30 2.14
C VAL A 92 -14.66 32.67 1.75
N PHE A 93 -14.58 33.65 2.64
CA PHE A 93 -15.01 35.02 2.34
C PHE A 93 -14.17 35.65 1.22
N ASP A 94 -12.85 35.52 1.28
CA ASP A 94 -11.91 36.12 0.31
C ASP A 94 -12.06 35.49 -1.09
N HIS A 95 -12.20 34.16 -1.18
CA HIS A 95 -12.25 33.47 -2.46
C HIS A 95 -13.65 33.27 -3.04
N GLN A 96 -14.69 33.18 -2.20
CA GLN A 96 -16.04 32.79 -2.61
C GLN A 96 -17.12 33.83 -2.26
N GLY A 97 -16.75 34.88 -1.52
CA GLY A 97 -17.62 36.01 -1.21
C GLY A 97 -18.59 35.78 -0.03
N VAL A 98 -19.44 36.78 0.19
CA VAL A 98 -20.32 36.90 1.37
C VAL A 98 -21.31 35.73 1.50
N GLY A 99 -21.92 35.28 0.39
CA GLY A 99 -22.91 34.20 0.42
C GLY A 99 -22.34 32.88 0.94
N ALA A 100 -21.16 32.49 0.42
CA ALA A 100 -20.46 31.29 0.85
C ALA A 100 -20.01 31.37 2.32
N LEU A 101 -19.60 32.56 2.78
CA LEU A 101 -19.31 32.77 4.19
C LEU A 101 -20.55 32.55 5.06
N ILE A 102 -21.71 33.13 4.70
CA ILE A 102 -22.96 32.97 5.46
C ILE A 102 -23.34 31.49 5.56
N ASP A 103 -23.23 30.75 4.46
CA ASP A 103 -23.49 29.31 4.44
C ASP A 103 -22.51 28.54 5.34
N PHE A 104 -21.23 28.91 5.32
CA PHE A 104 -20.20 28.30 6.15
C PHE A 104 -20.44 28.55 7.64
N ILE A 105 -20.58 29.82 8.06
CA ILE A 105 -20.75 30.18 9.49
C ILE A 105 -22.11 29.77 10.04
N SER A 106 -23.08 29.46 9.19
CA SER A 106 -24.39 28.94 9.61
C SER A 106 -24.35 27.44 9.94
N ARG A 107 -23.36 26.70 9.44
CA ARG A 107 -23.13 25.27 9.72
C ARG A 107 -22.27 25.10 10.98
N ILE A 108 -22.90 25.25 12.14
CA ILE A 108 -22.27 25.12 13.47
C ILE A 108 -22.75 23.87 14.23
N ASP A 109 -23.42 22.95 13.56
CA ASP A 109 -23.74 21.67 14.17
C ASP A 109 -22.47 20.90 14.55
N GLU A 110 -22.62 19.96 15.48
CA GLU A 110 -21.49 19.20 16.04
C GLU A 110 -20.68 18.49 14.95
N GLU A 111 -21.34 18.01 13.90
CA GLU A 111 -20.70 17.32 12.77
C GLU A 111 -19.85 18.28 11.92
N ALA A 112 -20.37 19.46 11.63
CA ALA A 112 -19.67 20.52 10.90
C ALA A 112 -18.48 21.09 11.68
N LEU A 113 -18.50 21.07 13.01
CA LEU A 113 -17.39 21.52 13.85
C LEU A 113 -16.34 20.45 14.11
N LYS A 114 -16.71 19.15 14.11
CA LYS A 114 -15.78 18.03 14.30
C LYS A 114 -14.58 18.05 13.36
N ARG A 115 -14.74 18.55 12.12
CA ARG A 115 -13.63 18.68 11.15
C ARG A 115 -12.51 19.64 11.57
N PHE A 116 -12.79 20.54 12.53
CA PHE A 116 -11.82 21.49 13.08
C PHE A 116 -11.28 21.08 14.44
N LEU A 117 -11.90 20.08 15.08
CA LEU A 117 -11.32 19.46 16.26
C LEU A 117 -10.01 18.76 15.84
N PRO A 118 -9.01 18.68 16.74
CA PRO A 118 -7.87 17.84 16.49
C PRO A 118 -8.39 16.45 16.19
N VAL A 119 -7.89 15.87 15.11
CA VAL A 119 -8.03 14.45 14.87
C VAL A 119 -7.55 13.74 16.14
N LYS A 120 -8.46 13.11 16.89
CA LYS A 120 -8.02 12.20 17.96
C LYS A 120 -7.16 11.14 17.26
N GLY A 121 -5.95 10.92 17.78
CA GLY A 121 -5.01 9.97 17.18
C GLY A 121 -3.90 10.60 16.33
N LEU A 122 -3.46 9.85 15.33
CA LEU A 122 -2.33 10.17 14.45
C LEU A 122 -2.77 10.11 12.99
N ALA A 123 -2.64 11.21 12.25
CA ALA A 123 -3.02 11.22 10.84
C ALA A 123 -1.93 10.57 9.97
N LEU A 124 -2.33 9.71 9.05
CA LEU A 124 -1.42 8.98 8.14
C LEU A 124 -0.48 9.95 7.39
N ARG A 125 -1.02 11.08 6.90
CA ARG A 125 -0.26 12.10 6.16
C ARG A 125 0.96 12.63 6.91
N GLU A 126 0.93 12.62 8.25
CA GLU A 126 2.02 13.13 9.08
C GLU A 126 3.22 12.18 9.10
N VAL A 127 2.97 10.88 8.92
CA VAL A 127 3.97 9.81 9.04
C VAL A 127 4.21 9.04 7.74
N LEU A 128 3.42 9.31 6.70
CA LEU A 128 3.45 8.60 5.42
C LEU A 128 4.84 8.49 4.81
N PRO A 129 5.66 9.56 4.69
CA PRO A 129 7.01 9.44 4.09
C PRO A 129 7.93 8.50 4.88
N VAL A 130 7.79 8.47 6.21
CA VAL A 130 8.57 7.59 7.08
C VAL A 130 8.09 6.14 6.93
N LEU A 131 6.78 5.94 6.85
CA LEU A 131 6.17 4.63 6.65
C LEU A 131 6.49 4.03 5.27
N GLU A 132 6.51 4.84 4.21
CA GLU A 132 6.94 4.43 2.87
C GLU A 132 8.42 4.02 2.86
N THR A 133 9.27 4.82 3.51
CA THR A 133 10.70 4.49 3.65
C THR A 133 10.88 3.18 4.44
N PHE A 134 10.11 3.00 5.51
CA PHE A 134 10.10 1.78 6.30
C PHE A 134 9.67 0.57 5.47
N LEU A 135 8.55 0.65 4.74
CA LEU A 135 8.07 -0.43 3.87
C LEU A 135 9.09 -0.78 2.79
N LYS A 136 9.69 0.22 2.14
CA LYS A 136 10.74 0.01 1.14
C LYS A 136 11.96 -0.69 1.74
N GLY A 137 12.35 -0.29 2.96
CA GLY A 137 13.48 -0.86 3.69
C GLY A 137 13.28 -2.32 4.09
N ILE A 138 12.08 -2.71 4.53
CA ILE A 138 11.80 -4.09 4.98
C ILE A 138 11.47 -5.03 3.82
N SER A 139 10.79 -4.53 2.77
CA SER A 139 10.27 -5.41 1.73
C SER A 139 11.22 -5.64 0.57
N GLY A 140 12.01 -4.64 0.18
CA GLY A 140 12.74 -4.67 -1.09
C GLY A 140 11.83 -4.72 -2.34
N LEU A 141 10.51 -4.63 -2.15
CA LEU A 141 9.49 -4.67 -3.19
C LEU A 141 9.04 -3.24 -3.54
N GLU A 142 8.52 -3.05 -4.76
CA GLU A 142 7.91 -1.78 -5.19
C GLU A 142 6.49 -1.61 -4.67
N LEU A 143 6.29 -1.77 -3.35
CA LEU A 143 4.99 -1.60 -2.71
C LEU A 143 4.70 -0.11 -2.47
N LYS A 144 3.45 0.28 -2.71
CA LYS A 144 2.96 1.64 -2.44
C LYS A 144 2.23 1.69 -1.09
N VAL A 145 2.18 2.87 -0.48
CA VAL A 145 1.30 3.13 0.68
C VAL A 145 0.24 4.14 0.25
N SER A 146 -1.02 3.86 0.58
CA SER A 146 -2.15 4.75 0.26
C SER A 146 -3.13 4.82 1.42
N SER A 147 -4.07 5.76 1.37
CA SER A 147 -5.13 5.90 2.37
C SER A 147 -6.43 5.26 1.90
N ALA A 148 -7.15 4.58 2.80
CA ALA A 148 -8.50 4.06 2.58
C ALA A 148 -9.25 3.97 3.92
N ASP A 149 -10.57 3.79 3.90
CA ASP A 149 -11.40 3.74 5.12
C ASP A 149 -11.07 2.59 6.08
N GLU A 150 -10.46 1.53 5.56
CA GLU A 150 -9.96 0.38 6.32
C GLU A 150 -8.50 0.09 5.94
N SER A 151 -7.77 -0.55 6.86
CA SER A 151 -6.41 -0.99 6.60
C SER A 151 -6.38 -2.38 5.95
N TYR A 152 -5.79 -2.51 4.76
CA TYR A 152 -5.68 -3.77 4.01
C TYR A 152 -4.54 -3.72 2.98
N THR A 153 -4.27 -4.80 2.26
CA THR A 153 -3.42 -4.77 1.07
C THR A 153 -4.04 -5.52 -0.09
N ASP A 154 -3.79 -5.03 -1.31
CA ASP A 154 -4.16 -5.70 -2.56
C ASP A 154 -2.97 -6.42 -3.22
N THR A 155 -1.89 -6.66 -2.46
CA THR A 155 -0.57 -7.20 -2.89
C THR A 155 0.33 -6.24 -3.65
N SER A 156 -0.18 -5.12 -4.16
CA SER A 156 0.61 -4.06 -4.81
C SER A 156 0.73 -2.80 -3.96
N THR A 157 -0.30 -2.52 -3.18
CA THR A 157 -0.46 -1.33 -2.35
C THR A 157 -0.91 -1.75 -0.96
N VAL A 158 -0.30 -1.15 0.06
CA VAL A 158 -0.74 -1.23 1.46
C VAL A 158 -1.61 0.00 1.73
N TYR A 159 -2.89 -0.23 1.98
CA TYR A 159 -3.85 0.81 2.35
C TYR A 159 -3.95 0.90 3.87
N LEU A 160 -3.95 2.12 4.38
CA LEU A 160 -4.06 2.43 5.80
C LEU A 160 -5.16 3.46 6.04
N ARG A 161 -5.77 3.40 7.22
CA ARG A 161 -6.74 4.42 7.63
C ARG A 161 -6.15 5.83 7.59
N PRO A 162 -6.92 6.87 7.20
CA PRO A 162 -6.42 8.25 7.17
C PRO A 162 -5.98 8.73 8.54
N VAL A 163 -6.55 8.14 9.59
CA VAL A 163 -6.31 8.44 11.00
C VAL A 163 -6.27 7.13 11.77
N GLU A 164 -5.25 6.97 12.61
CA GLU A 164 -5.17 5.92 13.61
C GLU A 164 -5.47 6.52 14.98
N ASP A 165 -6.62 6.15 15.53
CA ASP A 165 -7.19 6.69 16.76
C ASP A 165 -7.46 5.62 17.83
N THR A 166 -6.88 4.43 17.65
CA THR A 166 -6.98 3.32 18.61
C THR A 166 -6.55 3.72 20.02
N PHE A 167 -5.54 4.59 20.15
CA PHE A 167 -5.04 5.07 21.44
C PHE A 167 -5.04 6.60 21.53
N GLU A 168 -5.10 7.15 22.75
CA GLU A 168 -4.85 8.57 22.98
C GLU A 168 -3.37 8.94 22.73
N ASP A 169 -2.46 8.00 23.03
CA ASP A 169 -1.03 8.19 22.78
C ASP A 169 -0.69 8.02 21.30
N ARG A 170 -0.15 9.09 20.72
CA ARG A 170 0.29 9.14 19.32
C ARG A 170 1.43 8.16 19.03
N THR A 171 2.27 7.85 20.01
CA THR A 171 3.38 6.89 19.83
C THR A 171 2.84 5.48 19.64
N ARG A 172 1.83 5.07 20.41
CA ARG A 172 1.11 3.80 20.18
C ARG A 172 0.43 3.73 18.83
N ASN A 173 -0.26 4.79 18.40
CA ASN A 173 -0.89 4.81 17.07
C ASN A 173 0.15 4.70 15.94
N TYR A 174 1.32 5.32 16.11
CA TYR A 174 2.43 5.15 15.17
C TYR A 174 2.92 3.70 15.11
N LEU A 175 3.01 3.01 16.25
CA LEU A 175 3.34 1.58 16.30
C LEU A 175 2.29 0.72 15.60
N VAL A 176 0.99 1.03 15.76
CA VAL A 176 -0.09 0.32 15.04
C VAL A 176 0.08 0.46 13.53
N TYR A 177 0.36 1.66 13.02
CA TYR A 177 0.66 1.84 11.59
C TYR A 177 1.87 1.01 11.12
N LYS A 178 2.97 1.04 11.87
CA LYS A 178 4.16 0.23 11.54
C LYS A 178 3.85 -1.26 11.53
N PHE A 179 3.07 -1.74 12.49
CA PHE A 179 2.65 -3.14 12.53
C PHE A 179 1.74 -3.49 11.36
N ARG A 180 0.74 -2.67 11.03
CA ARG A 180 -0.16 -2.91 9.88
C ARG A 180 0.62 -3.00 8.56
N ILE A 181 1.64 -2.15 8.37
CA ILE A 181 2.56 -2.25 7.23
C ILE A 181 3.37 -3.55 7.25
N ALA A 182 3.98 -3.89 8.39
CA ALA A 182 4.79 -5.10 8.50
C ALA A 182 3.93 -6.37 8.31
N HIS A 183 2.71 -6.36 8.84
CA HIS A 183 1.73 -7.43 8.70
C HIS A 183 1.22 -7.58 7.26
N ALA A 184 0.89 -6.48 6.58
CA ALA A 184 0.55 -6.51 5.16
C ALA A 184 1.72 -7.04 4.31
N TRP A 185 2.95 -6.63 4.63
CA TRP A 185 4.15 -7.16 3.98
C TRP A 185 4.34 -8.66 4.21
N SER A 186 4.16 -9.15 5.45
CA SER A 186 4.26 -10.60 5.73
C SER A 186 3.16 -11.40 5.05
N GLN A 187 1.94 -10.85 4.92
CA GLN A 187 0.87 -11.49 4.15
C GLN A 187 1.25 -11.70 2.68
N ILE A 188 2.01 -10.77 2.10
CA ILE A 188 2.49 -10.87 0.71
C ILE A 188 3.61 -11.91 0.62
N VAL A 189 4.66 -11.77 1.41
CA VAL A 189 5.87 -12.62 1.31
C VAL A 189 5.60 -14.05 1.74
N CYS A 190 4.74 -14.27 2.72
CA CYS A 190 4.41 -15.61 3.22
C CYS A 190 3.20 -16.24 2.51
N GLY A 191 2.76 -15.68 1.38
CA GLY A 191 1.75 -16.30 0.51
C GLY A 191 0.35 -16.41 1.13
N THR A 192 -0.02 -15.52 2.05
CA THR A 192 -1.37 -15.47 2.63
C THR A 192 -2.41 -15.13 1.57
N LEU A 193 -2.09 -14.16 0.71
CA LEU A 193 -3.03 -13.59 -0.27
C LEU A 193 -2.91 -14.20 -1.66
N THR A 194 -1.85 -14.99 -1.88
CA THR A 194 -1.47 -15.60 -3.16
C THR A 194 -1.26 -17.11 -3.00
N PRO A 195 -2.29 -17.86 -2.60
CA PRO A 195 -2.17 -19.31 -2.44
C PRO A 195 -1.78 -19.99 -3.76
N ASP A 196 -1.03 -21.08 -3.66
CA ASP A 196 -0.62 -21.86 -4.83
C ASP A 196 -1.85 -22.31 -5.63
N SER A 197 -1.88 -21.97 -6.92
CA SER A 197 -3.06 -22.20 -7.77
C SER A 197 -3.38 -23.69 -7.94
N ARG A 198 -2.37 -24.57 -7.94
CA ARG A 198 -2.60 -26.00 -8.12
C ARG A 198 -3.18 -26.62 -6.85
N ALA A 199 -2.55 -26.36 -5.71
CA ALA A 199 -3.01 -26.83 -4.40
C ALA A 199 -4.41 -26.30 -4.09
N LEU A 200 -4.68 -25.02 -4.40
CA LEU A 200 -5.99 -24.42 -4.22
C LEU A 200 -7.03 -25.03 -5.17
N GLY A 201 -6.68 -25.26 -6.44
CA GLY A 201 -7.55 -25.94 -7.40
C GLY A 201 -7.94 -27.35 -6.93
N ASP A 202 -6.98 -28.13 -6.44
CA ASP A 202 -7.22 -29.45 -5.86
C ASP A 202 -8.10 -29.40 -4.61
N PHE A 203 -7.89 -28.39 -3.77
CA PHE A 203 -8.70 -28.16 -2.58
C PHE A 203 -10.15 -27.79 -2.91
N LEU A 204 -10.36 -26.98 -3.95
CA LEU A 204 -11.66 -26.50 -4.40
C LEU A 204 -12.48 -27.53 -5.19
N LYS A 205 -11.86 -28.60 -5.69
CA LYS A 205 -12.56 -29.69 -6.37
C LYS A 205 -13.68 -30.26 -5.49
N GLY A 206 -14.90 -30.23 -6.01
CA GLY A 206 -16.10 -30.70 -5.31
C GLY A 206 -16.65 -29.75 -4.24
N ARG A 207 -16.06 -28.55 -4.07
CA ARG A 207 -16.50 -27.51 -3.12
C ARG A 207 -16.84 -26.18 -3.79
N ALA A 208 -16.17 -25.85 -4.89
CA ALA A 208 -16.37 -24.57 -5.58
C ALA A 208 -17.80 -24.45 -6.15
N PRO A 209 -18.42 -23.26 -6.04
CA PRO A 209 -19.75 -23.01 -6.59
C PRO A 209 -19.74 -22.88 -8.13
N ASP A 210 -18.63 -22.42 -8.72
CA ASP A 210 -18.47 -22.23 -10.16
C ASP A 210 -17.27 -23.03 -10.70
N GLN A 211 -17.41 -23.59 -11.90
CA GLN A 211 -16.34 -24.30 -12.59
C GLN A 211 -15.24 -23.35 -13.09
N ALA A 212 -15.53 -22.05 -13.26
CA ALA A 212 -14.54 -21.01 -13.53
C ALA A 212 -13.54 -20.84 -12.38
N ASP A 213 -14.00 -20.99 -11.14
CA ASP A 213 -13.19 -20.91 -9.92
C ASP A 213 -12.19 -22.06 -9.78
N ILE A 214 -12.36 -23.15 -10.55
CA ILE A 214 -11.45 -24.29 -10.60
C ILE A 214 -10.35 -24.07 -11.65
N ARG A 215 -10.62 -23.33 -12.72
CA ARG A 215 -9.65 -23.12 -13.83
C ARG A 215 -8.53 -22.14 -13.45
N HIS A 216 -8.88 -21.06 -12.75
CA HIS A 216 -7.93 -20.04 -12.31
C HIS A 216 -8.17 -19.63 -10.86
N PRO A 217 -8.03 -20.57 -9.91
CA PRO A 217 -8.37 -20.33 -8.51
C PRO A 217 -7.53 -19.19 -7.93
N ASP A 218 -8.18 -18.35 -7.13
CA ASP A 218 -7.55 -17.29 -6.36
C ASP A 218 -8.18 -17.18 -4.96
N ILE A 219 -7.69 -16.25 -4.16
CA ILE A 219 -8.18 -16.08 -2.79
C ILE A 219 -9.69 -15.76 -2.74
N ALA A 220 -10.23 -15.05 -3.74
CA ALA A 220 -11.67 -14.84 -3.80
C ALA A 220 -12.43 -16.15 -4.05
N SER A 221 -11.98 -16.97 -5.01
CA SER A 221 -12.55 -18.30 -5.25
C SER A 221 -12.53 -19.17 -3.98
N PHE A 222 -11.49 -19.07 -3.15
CA PHE A 222 -11.42 -19.76 -1.86
C PHE A 222 -12.53 -19.31 -0.91
N PHE A 223 -12.72 -18.01 -0.71
CA PHE A 223 -13.68 -17.51 0.27
C PHE A 223 -15.15 -17.68 -0.14
N ARG A 224 -15.45 -17.84 -1.43
CA ARG A 224 -16.81 -18.10 -1.92
C ARG A 224 -17.39 -19.45 -1.52
N ILE A 225 -16.57 -20.39 -1.03
CA ILE A 225 -17.08 -21.69 -0.55
C ILE A 225 -17.79 -21.57 0.81
N PHE A 226 -17.62 -20.45 1.51
CA PHE A 226 -18.17 -20.23 2.85
C PHE A 226 -19.48 -19.44 2.78
N PRO A 227 -20.60 -20.00 3.28
CA PRO A 227 -21.89 -19.29 3.34
C PRO A 227 -21.83 -17.95 4.09
N ASP A 228 -21.08 -17.91 5.19
CA ASP A 228 -20.81 -16.71 5.99
C ASP A 228 -19.36 -16.28 5.74
N THR A 229 -19.15 -15.49 4.70
CA THR A 229 -17.82 -15.10 4.26
C THR A 229 -17.11 -14.21 5.29
N GLU A 230 -17.84 -13.37 6.03
CA GLU A 230 -17.26 -12.48 7.04
C GLU A 230 -16.70 -13.29 8.22
N MET A 231 -17.45 -14.27 8.72
CA MET A 231 -16.96 -15.18 9.76
C MET A 231 -15.71 -15.95 9.30
N ALA A 232 -15.69 -16.41 8.04
CA ALA A 232 -14.53 -17.11 7.49
C ALA A 232 -13.30 -16.19 7.40
N LEU A 233 -13.48 -14.94 6.97
CA LEU A 233 -12.42 -13.95 6.87
C LEU A 233 -11.82 -13.60 8.23
N ASP A 234 -12.66 -13.44 9.26
CA ASP A 234 -12.18 -13.13 10.61
C ASP A 234 -11.38 -14.30 11.21
N ILE A 235 -11.89 -15.52 11.10
CA ILE A 235 -11.15 -16.72 11.54
C ILE A 235 -9.82 -16.84 10.79
N TYR A 236 -9.84 -16.67 9.45
CA TYR A 236 -8.63 -16.77 8.64
C TYR A 236 -7.61 -15.69 9.00
N SER A 237 -8.06 -14.45 9.20
CA SER A 237 -7.19 -13.34 9.59
C SER A 237 -6.49 -13.63 10.91
N ILE A 238 -7.18 -14.21 11.89
CA ILE A 238 -6.59 -14.61 13.17
C ILE A 238 -5.56 -15.74 13.00
N LEU A 239 -5.90 -16.78 12.22
CA LEU A 239 -4.96 -17.87 11.90
C LEU A 239 -3.69 -17.32 11.26
N GLU A 240 -3.84 -16.43 10.28
CA GLU A 240 -2.71 -15.81 9.60
C GLU A 240 -1.92 -14.89 10.54
N GLY A 241 -2.57 -14.12 11.41
CA GLY A 241 -1.89 -13.34 12.43
C GLY A 241 -0.98 -14.18 13.33
N VAL A 242 -1.40 -15.42 13.66
CA VAL A 242 -0.57 -16.37 14.41
C VAL A 242 0.53 -16.98 13.54
N ARG A 243 0.20 -17.44 12.32
CA ARG A 243 1.16 -18.06 11.39
C ARG A 243 2.30 -17.12 11.01
N LEU A 244 1.99 -15.84 10.78
CA LEU A 244 2.93 -14.81 10.36
C LEU A 244 3.75 -14.24 11.52
N GLY A 245 3.33 -14.47 12.77
CA GLY A 245 4.00 -13.99 13.98
C GLY A 245 5.49 -14.35 14.04
N PRO A 246 5.87 -15.64 13.96
CA PRO A 246 7.28 -16.06 14.00
C PRO A 246 8.15 -15.44 12.90
N PHE A 247 7.61 -15.25 11.69
CA PHE A 247 8.33 -14.57 10.61
C PHE A 247 8.61 -13.11 10.97
N LEU A 248 7.62 -12.40 11.51
CA LEU A 248 7.79 -11.01 11.95
C LEU A 248 8.70 -10.88 13.18
N GLU A 249 8.70 -11.87 14.08
CA GLU A 249 9.60 -11.90 15.24
C GLU A 249 11.06 -12.05 14.82
N ASP A 250 11.34 -12.84 13.79
CA ASP A 250 12.68 -13.01 13.22
C ASP A 250 13.11 -11.77 12.42
N ALA A 251 12.24 -11.27 11.55
CA ALA A 251 12.55 -10.13 10.68
C ALA A 251 12.60 -8.79 11.43
N LEU A 252 11.71 -8.57 12.39
CA LEU A 252 11.49 -7.29 13.07
C LEU A 252 11.34 -7.46 14.60
N PRO A 253 12.34 -8.04 15.30
CA PRO A 253 12.24 -8.39 16.71
C PRO A 253 12.02 -7.18 17.63
N GLY A 254 12.50 -6.00 17.23
CA GLY A 254 12.26 -4.75 17.96
C GLY A 254 10.79 -4.33 17.92
N LEU A 255 10.21 -4.29 16.72
CA LEU A 255 8.81 -3.93 16.51
C LEU A 255 7.89 -4.92 17.22
N MET A 256 8.15 -6.23 17.09
CA MET A 256 7.28 -7.25 17.70
C MET A 256 7.27 -7.19 19.24
N ARG A 257 8.40 -6.82 19.87
CA ARG A 257 8.45 -6.57 21.32
C ARG A 257 7.58 -5.39 21.73
N GLU A 258 7.61 -4.29 20.98
CA GLU A 258 6.78 -3.12 21.25
C GLU A 258 5.29 -3.42 21.02
N ILE A 259 4.97 -4.17 19.97
CA ILE A 259 3.60 -4.59 19.64
C ILE A 259 3.00 -5.53 20.69
N GLN A 260 3.81 -6.29 21.41
CA GLN A 260 3.30 -7.11 22.50
C GLN A 260 2.63 -6.24 23.59
N ALA A 261 3.16 -5.04 23.88
CA ALA A 261 2.52 -4.13 24.82
C ALA A 261 1.16 -3.62 24.28
N VAL A 262 1.11 -3.25 23.00
CA VAL A 262 -0.11 -2.83 22.30
C VAL A 262 -1.17 -3.93 22.34
N LYS A 263 -0.80 -5.19 22.05
CA LYS A 263 -1.70 -6.35 22.12
C LYS A 263 -2.30 -6.55 23.51
N GLN A 264 -1.50 -6.38 24.56
CA GLN A 264 -1.97 -6.54 25.94
C GLN A 264 -2.92 -5.41 26.37
N GLU A 265 -2.76 -4.21 25.83
CA GLU A 265 -3.72 -3.11 26.07
C GLU A 265 -5.03 -3.36 25.34
N LEU A 266 -4.97 -3.72 24.06
CA LEU A 266 -6.15 -4.11 23.28
C LEU A 266 -6.92 -5.25 23.94
N LEU A 267 -6.22 -6.22 24.51
CA LEU A 267 -6.82 -7.34 25.23
C LEU A 267 -7.67 -6.88 26.42
N ARG A 268 -7.24 -5.85 27.15
CA ARG A 268 -7.98 -5.33 28.34
C ARG A 268 -9.28 -4.64 27.97
N GLU A 269 -9.35 -4.08 26.76
CA GLU A 269 -10.52 -3.38 26.24
C GLU A 269 -11.49 -4.30 25.50
N ARG A 270 -11.13 -5.58 25.31
CA ARG A 270 -12.01 -6.55 24.65
C ARG A 270 -13.30 -6.81 25.46
N PRO A 271 -14.43 -7.05 24.78
CA PRO A 271 -15.71 -7.29 25.44
C PRO A 271 -15.68 -8.55 26.31
N SER A 272 -16.48 -8.55 27.37
CA SER A 272 -16.77 -9.78 28.12
C SER A 272 -17.66 -10.71 27.28
N PHE A 273 -17.55 -12.01 27.50
CA PHE A 273 -18.36 -13.00 26.78
C PHE A 273 -19.86 -12.95 27.12
N SER A 274 -20.25 -12.28 28.21
CA SER A 274 -21.61 -12.27 28.79
C SER A 274 -22.70 -11.59 27.95
N GLY A 275 -22.40 -11.16 26.72
CA GLY A 275 -23.37 -10.59 25.77
C GLY A 275 -23.13 -11.00 24.31
N LEU A 276 -22.23 -11.95 24.07
CA LEU A 276 -21.90 -12.43 22.73
C LEU A 276 -22.72 -13.69 22.40
N SER A 277 -23.12 -13.84 21.13
CA SER A 277 -23.61 -15.13 20.63
C SER A 277 -22.51 -16.19 20.71
N GLU A 278 -22.85 -17.48 20.64
CA GLU A 278 -21.83 -18.53 20.74
C GLU A 278 -20.83 -18.48 19.58
N LYS A 279 -21.28 -18.05 18.39
CA LYS A 279 -20.43 -17.79 17.21
C LYS A 279 -19.49 -16.61 17.43
N MET A 280 -20.01 -15.47 17.88
CA MET A 280 -19.17 -14.30 18.20
C MET A 280 -18.16 -14.62 19.29
N ALA A 281 -18.57 -15.33 20.35
CA ALA A 281 -17.67 -15.78 21.41
C ALA A 281 -16.59 -16.75 20.89
N PHE A 282 -16.87 -17.54 19.84
CA PHE A 282 -15.88 -18.43 19.20
C PHE A 282 -14.74 -17.62 18.59
N VAL A 283 -15.08 -16.68 17.71
CA VAL A 283 -14.10 -15.86 17.00
C VAL A 283 -13.38 -14.93 17.98
N GLU A 284 -14.11 -14.35 18.94
CA GLU A 284 -13.52 -13.52 19.99
C GLU A 284 -12.51 -14.30 20.84
N THR A 285 -12.79 -15.56 21.17
CA THR A 285 -11.84 -16.41 21.90
C THR A 285 -10.54 -16.57 21.10
N ALA A 286 -10.63 -16.88 19.80
CA ALA A 286 -9.46 -17.00 18.94
C ALA A 286 -8.65 -15.69 18.88
N TYR A 287 -9.33 -14.55 18.75
CA TYR A 287 -8.67 -13.25 18.70
C TYR A 287 -8.01 -12.86 20.04
N GLN A 288 -8.67 -13.09 21.17
CA GLN A 288 -8.08 -12.85 22.49
C GLN A 288 -6.85 -13.73 22.73
N ILE A 289 -6.82 -14.97 22.24
CA ILE A 289 -5.62 -15.82 22.27
C ILE A 289 -4.51 -15.20 21.42
N PHE A 290 -4.80 -14.72 20.21
CA PHE A 290 -3.83 -14.02 19.36
C PHE A 290 -3.23 -12.77 20.05
N LEU A 291 -4.01 -12.03 20.83
CA LEU A 291 -3.53 -10.88 21.63
C LEU A 291 -2.68 -11.30 22.84
N GLY A 292 -2.62 -12.59 23.16
CA GLY A 292 -1.87 -13.13 24.30
C GLY A 292 -2.70 -13.31 25.58
N GLY A 293 -4.02 -13.40 25.45
CA GLY A 293 -4.91 -13.73 26.56
C GLY A 293 -4.69 -15.15 27.06
N ARG A 294 -4.58 -15.30 28.38
CA ARG A 294 -4.54 -16.61 29.03
C ARG A 294 -5.97 -17.12 29.21
N HIS A 295 -6.20 -18.36 28.79
CA HIS A 295 -7.51 -18.99 28.94
C HIS A 295 -7.84 -19.15 30.45
N SER A 296 -8.98 -18.60 30.89
CA SER A 296 -9.53 -18.94 32.20
C SER A 296 -10.08 -20.37 32.14
N ARG A 297 -9.72 -21.22 33.09
CA ARG A 297 -10.05 -22.67 33.14
C ARG A 297 -11.53 -22.98 33.43
N SER A 298 -12.45 -22.05 33.27
CA SER A 298 -13.85 -22.25 33.67
C SER A 298 -14.79 -22.38 32.47
N ALA A 299 -15.30 -23.61 32.33
CA ALA A 299 -16.52 -24.07 31.64
C ALA A 299 -16.62 -23.82 30.12
N HIS A 300 -16.41 -24.89 29.35
CA HIS A 300 -16.38 -25.02 27.87
C HIS A 300 -14.99 -24.80 27.25
N GLU A 301 -14.10 -25.76 27.52
CA GLU A 301 -12.85 -25.97 26.80
C GLU A 301 -13.09 -25.99 25.28
N ARG A 302 -12.84 -24.88 24.58
CA ARG A 302 -12.73 -24.89 23.11
C ARG A 302 -11.30 -25.25 22.72
N THR A 303 -10.86 -26.45 23.12
CA THR A 303 -9.54 -27.02 22.80
C THR A 303 -9.26 -26.98 21.31
N ASP A 304 -10.28 -27.12 20.47
CA ASP A 304 -10.16 -27.01 19.01
C ASP A 304 -9.47 -25.73 18.53
N ILE A 305 -9.75 -24.58 19.16
CA ILE A 305 -9.12 -23.30 18.80
C ILE A 305 -7.66 -23.32 19.21
N ALA A 306 -7.37 -23.69 20.47
CA ALA A 306 -6.00 -23.74 20.98
C ALA A 306 -5.14 -24.73 20.18
N ASP A 307 -5.68 -25.90 19.87
CA ASP A 307 -5.01 -26.94 19.08
C ASP A 307 -4.75 -26.46 17.64
N ALA A 308 -5.70 -25.76 17.02
CA ALA A 308 -5.51 -25.18 15.69
C ALA A 308 -4.40 -24.12 15.70
N LEU A 309 -4.40 -23.22 16.69
CA LEU A 309 -3.36 -22.19 16.81
C LEU A 309 -1.98 -22.80 17.11
N LEU A 310 -1.90 -23.85 17.93
CA LEU A 310 -0.66 -24.57 18.22
C LEU A 310 -0.14 -25.36 17.00
N ALA A 311 -1.01 -25.73 16.05
CA ALA A 311 -0.60 -26.40 14.82
C ALA A 311 0.13 -25.48 13.84
N LEU A 312 -0.04 -24.16 13.96
CA LEU A 312 0.62 -23.14 13.13
C LEU A 312 2.06 -22.88 13.59
N ARG A 313 2.94 -23.85 13.33
CA ARG A 313 4.38 -23.74 13.65
C ARG A 313 5.09 -22.75 12.71
N PRO A 314 6.25 -22.21 13.11
CA PRO A 314 7.07 -21.37 12.23
C PRO A 314 7.36 -22.07 10.90
N GLY A 315 7.19 -21.34 9.79
CA GLY A 315 7.41 -21.87 8.42
C GLY A 315 6.28 -22.73 7.87
N THR A 316 5.11 -22.78 8.52
CA THR A 316 3.93 -23.44 7.94
C THR A 316 3.40 -22.70 6.72
N ASP A 317 2.99 -23.48 5.72
CA ASP A 317 2.38 -22.99 4.48
C ASP A 317 0.94 -22.49 4.70
N SER A 318 0.47 -21.54 3.89
CA SER A 318 -0.89 -21.00 3.98
C SER A 318 -1.97 -22.06 3.72
N ALA A 319 -1.64 -23.14 3.02
CA ALA A 319 -2.51 -24.31 2.87
C ALA A 319 -2.87 -24.98 4.21
N VAL A 320 -2.01 -24.89 5.23
CA VAL A 320 -2.31 -25.38 6.59
C VAL A 320 -3.41 -24.51 7.22
N SER A 321 -3.27 -23.18 7.15
CA SER A 321 -4.30 -22.24 7.61
C SER A 321 -5.63 -22.44 6.91
N MET A 322 -5.63 -22.72 5.60
CA MET A 322 -6.87 -23.01 4.86
C MET A 322 -7.60 -24.26 5.37
N LYS A 323 -6.86 -25.33 5.69
CA LYS A 323 -7.43 -26.55 6.26
C LYS A 323 -7.96 -26.32 7.68
N LEU A 324 -7.23 -25.56 8.49
CA LEU A 324 -7.67 -25.18 9.83
C LEU A 324 -8.89 -24.27 9.78
N LEU A 325 -8.96 -23.35 8.82
CA LEU A 325 -10.12 -22.52 8.59
C LEU A 325 -11.36 -23.36 8.33
N LEU A 326 -11.32 -24.34 7.42
CA LEU A 326 -12.45 -25.24 7.19
C LEU A 326 -12.93 -25.89 8.48
N ARG A 327 -12.00 -26.49 9.24
CA ARG A 327 -12.33 -27.17 10.50
C ARG A 327 -12.98 -26.21 11.50
N LEU A 328 -12.37 -25.04 11.73
CA LEU A 328 -12.89 -24.06 12.71
C LEU A 328 -14.21 -23.44 12.24
N TYR A 329 -14.36 -23.21 10.94
CA TYR A 329 -15.59 -22.70 10.35
C TYR A 329 -16.75 -23.69 10.50
N ASP A 330 -16.51 -24.98 10.27
CA ASP A 330 -17.54 -26.02 10.45
C ASP A 330 -18.00 -26.10 11.91
N ILE A 331 -17.05 -26.05 12.86
CA ILE A 331 -17.36 -26.02 14.30
C ILE A 331 -18.18 -24.76 14.63
N CYS A 332 -17.71 -23.59 14.21
CA CYS A 332 -18.36 -22.31 14.51
C CYS A 332 -19.75 -22.21 13.87
N SER A 333 -19.92 -22.72 12.66
CA SER A 333 -21.19 -22.72 11.95
C SER A 333 -22.28 -23.52 12.68
N GLY A 334 -21.89 -24.57 13.41
CA GLY A 334 -22.80 -25.38 14.22
C GLY A 334 -23.22 -24.76 15.56
N LEU A 335 -22.64 -23.62 15.94
CA LEU A 335 -22.95 -22.92 17.21
C LEU A 335 -24.20 -22.03 17.09
N ALA A 336 -24.82 -21.74 18.24
CA ALA A 336 -26.05 -20.96 18.29
C ALA A 336 -25.83 -19.44 18.10
N GLY A 337 -26.82 -18.79 17.49
CA GLY A 337 -26.87 -17.35 17.26
C GLY A 337 -26.19 -16.90 15.97
N ASP A 338 -26.53 -15.68 15.55
CA ASP A 338 -25.97 -15.09 14.33
C ASP A 338 -24.54 -14.61 14.57
N TYR A 339 -23.73 -14.70 13.51
CA TYR A 339 -22.45 -14.01 13.48
C TYR A 339 -22.70 -12.57 13.05
N ARG A 340 -22.09 -11.64 13.79
CA ARG A 340 -21.99 -10.25 13.39
C ARG A 340 -20.53 -9.88 13.57
N PRO A 341 -19.84 -9.44 12.51
CA PRO A 341 -18.49 -8.95 12.63
C PRO A 341 -18.47 -7.90 13.74
N GLY A 342 -17.58 -8.07 14.71
CA GLY A 342 -17.45 -7.11 15.78
C GLY A 342 -17.05 -5.77 15.17
N GLY A 343 -17.78 -4.69 15.48
CA GLY A 343 -17.46 -3.33 15.02
C GLY A 343 -16.13 -2.76 15.56
N HIS A 344 -15.25 -3.63 16.09
CA HIS A 344 -13.91 -3.30 16.53
C HIS A 344 -12.93 -3.75 15.44
N GLU A 345 -12.30 -2.77 14.78
CA GLU A 345 -11.28 -3.04 13.77
C GLU A 345 -10.15 -3.88 14.39
N LEU A 346 -9.85 -5.03 13.79
CA LEU A 346 -8.77 -5.88 14.28
C LEU A 346 -7.42 -5.15 14.12
N LEU A 347 -6.47 -5.46 15.00
CA LEU A 347 -5.09 -4.99 14.87
C LEU A 347 -4.49 -5.41 13.52
N LEU A 348 -4.98 -6.54 12.98
CA LEU A 348 -4.51 -7.21 11.76
C LEU A 348 -4.95 -6.51 10.46
N GLY A 349 -5.90 -5.56 10.53
CA GLY A 349 -6.58 -5.02 9.35
C GLY A 349 -7.62 -5.99 8.76
N THR A 350 -8.12 -5.66 7.59
CA THR A 350 -9.14 -6.43 6.85
C THR A 350 -8.51 -7.13 5.65
N ILE A 351 -8.94 -8.35 5.35
CA ILE A 351 -8.62 -9.01 4.08
C ILE A 351 -9.78 -8.76 3.10
N TRP A 352 -9.47 -8.25 1.91
CA TRP A 352 -10.44 -8.01 0.84
C TRP A 352 -10.16 -8.93 -0.36
N PRO A 353 -10.68 -10.17 -0.38
CA PRO A 353 -10.31 -11.16 -1.40
C PRO A 353 -10.58 -10.71 -2.84
N GLU A 354 -11.68 -10.00 -3.07
CA GLU A 354 -12.05 -9.51 -4.40
C GLU A 354 -11.11 -8.38 -4.88
N LYS A 355 -10.64 -7.50 -4.00
CA LYS A 355 -9.66 -6.45 -4.35
C LYS A 355 -8.31 -7.07 -4.71
N VAL A 356 -7.84 -8.02 -3.89
CA VAL A 356 -6.63 -8.80 -4.17
C VAL A 356 -6.76 -9.53 -5.52
N SER A 357 -7.85 -10.26 -5.71
CA SER A 357 -8.08 -11.04 -6.93
C SER A 357 -8.19 -10.17 -8.16
N LEU A 358 -8.77 -8.96 -8.05
CA LEU A 358 -8.81 -7.99 -9.14
C LEU A 358 -7.39 -7.58 -9.59
N VAL A 359 -6.51 -7.24 -8.64
CA VAL A 359 -5.13 -6.85 -8.93
C VAL A 359 -4.35 -8.02 -9.53
N LEU A 360 -4.45 -9.21 -8.95
CA LEU A 360 -3.79 -10.41 -9.47
C LEU A 360 -4.30 -10.79 -10.87
N ARG A 361 -5.61 -10.69 -11.13
CA ARG A 361 -6.20 -10.91 -12.47
C ARG A 361 -5.74 -9.85 -13.47
N ALA A 362 -5.66 -8.58 -13.06
CA ALA A 362 -5.13 -7.52 -13.90
C ALA A 362 -3.66 -7.75 -14.25
N ALA A 363 -2.82 -8.11 -13.28
CA ALA A 363 -1.42 -8.45 -13.48
C ALA A 363 -1.25 -9.66 -14.41
N ARG A 364 -2.03 -10.74 -14.22
CA ARG A 364 -2.05 -11.90 -15.12
C ARG A 364 -2.44 -11.52 -16.55
N ARG A 365 -3.47 -10.68 -16.73
CA ARG A 365 -3.89 -10.20 -18.05
C ARG A 365 -2.83 -9.34 -18.73
N ALA A 366 -2.23 -8.40 -18.00
CA ALA A 366 -1.15 -7.57 -18.51
C ALA A 366 0.06 -8.41 -18.92
N GLN A 367 0.41 -9.41 -18.11
CA GLN A 367 1.50 -10.34 -18.43
C GLN A 367 1.18 -11.16 -19.68
N ARG A 368 -0.04 -11.69 -19.78
CA ARG A 368 -0.48 -12.42 -20.98
C ARG A 368 -0.46 -11.55 -22.24
N GLN A 369 -0.94 -10.32 -22.16
CA GLN A 369 -0.87 -9.36 -23.27
C GLN A 369 0.57 -9.05 -23.67
N ARG A 370 1.50 -8.96 -22.70
CA ARG A 370 2.93 -8.82 -22.98
C ARG A 370 3.44 -10.02 -23.76
N ILE A 371 3.17 -11.24 -23.30
CA ILE A 371 3.57 -12.48 -24.00
C ILE A 371 2.95 -12.55 -25.41
N ASP A 372 1.66 -12.27 -25.56
CA ASP A 372 0.97 -12.25 -26.86
C ASP A 372 1.60 -11.22 -27.81
N GLY A 373 1.89 -10.02 -27.30
CA GLY A 373 2.58 -8.97 -28.06
C GLY A 373 4.02 -9.36 -28.43
N MET A 374 4.72 -10.12 -27.58
CA MET A 374 6.05 -10.64 -27.89
C MET A 374 6.00 -11.73 -28.97
N ILE A 375 5.07 -12.68 -28.85
CA ILE A 375 4.87 -13.73 -29.86
C ILE A 375 4.53 -13.08 -31.20
N THR A 376 3.62 -12.11 -31.21
CA THR A 376 3.24 -11.37 -32.43
C THR A 376 4.47 -10.69 -33.06
N ARG A 377 5.27 -9.97 -32.25
CA ARG A 377 6.52 -9.36 -32.71
C ARG A 377 7.49 -10.39 -33.29
N LEU A 378 7.71 -11.52 -32.62
CA LEU A 378 8.56 -12.61 -33.10
C LEU A 378 8.07 -13.18 -34.45
N LEU A 379 6.76 -13.26 -34.65
CA LEU A 379 6.14 -13.69 -35.91
C LEU A 379 6.25 -12.64 -37.01
N GLU A 380 6.44 -11.36 -36.70
CA GLU A 380 6.65 -10.29 -37.68
C GLU A 380 8.13 -10.07 -38.01
N MET A 381 9.06 -10.51 -37.15
CA MET A 381 10.49 -10.42 -37.42
C MET A 381 10.90 -11.18 -38.70
N PRO A 382 11.87 -10.68 -39.48
CA PRO A 382 12.43 -11.44 -40.60
C PRO A 382 13.05 -12.74 -40.09
N ASP A 383 13.07 -13.77 -40.94
CA ASP A 383 13.69 -15.05 -40.60
C ASP A 383 15.11 -14.84 -40.07
N PHE A 384 15.43 -15.51 -38.97
CA PHE A 384 16.77 -15.46 -38.43
C PHE A 384 17.71 -16.17 -39.40
N VAL A 385 18.47 -15.38 -40.17
CA VAL A 385 19.58 -15.89 -40.95
C VAL A 385 20.83 -15.78 -40.07
N PRO A 386 21.38 -16.89 -39.57
CA PRO A 386 22.62 -16.83 -38.81
C PRO A 386 23.70 -16.25 -39.72
N GLU A 387 24.19 -15.05 -39.38
CA GLU A 387 25.41 -14.55 -39.99
C GLU A 387 26.50 -15.58 -39.73
N LYS A 388 27.13 -16.11 -40.80
CA LYS A 388 28.40 -16.83 -40.69
C LYS A 388 29.45 -15.88 -40.12
N ARG A 389 29.45 -15.70 -38.80
CA ARG A 389 30.50 -14.98 -38.11
C ARG A 389 31.79 -15.79 -38.26
N PRO A 390 32.90 -15.18 -38.69
CA PRO A 390 34.19 -15.86 -38.62
C PRO A 390 34.45 -16.25 -37.16
N ALA A 391 35.03 -17.44 -36.97
CA ALA A 391 35.30 -18.03 -35.66
C ALA A 391 35.82 -16.98 -34.67
N ARG A 392 34.98 -16.63 -33.68
CA ARG A 392 35.39 -15.74 -32.58
C ARG A 392 36.43 -16.44 -31.72
N PRO A 393 37.36 -15.70 -31.08
CA PRO A 393 38.38 -16.30 -30.24
C PRO A 393 37.74 -17.07 -29.08
N ALA A 394 38.29 -18.24 -28.77
CA ALA A 394 37.85 -19.09 -27.67
C ALA A 394 37.83 -18.32 -26.34
N GLY A 395 36.65 -18.11 -25.78
CA GLY A 395 36.47 -17.40 -24.51
C GLY A 395 35.04 -17.02 -24.18
N GLN A 396 34.18 -16.81 -25.18
CA GLN A 396 32.72 -16.74 -24.97
C GLN A 396 32.15 -18.15 -25.07
N ARG A 397 31.75 -18.75 -23.94
CA ARG A 397 30.89 -19.94 -23.96
C ARG A 397 29.54 -19.50 -24.51
N GLU A 398 29.27 -19.78 -25.78
CA GLU A 398 27.88 -19.86 -26.25
C GLU A 398 27.18 -20.90 -25.36
N GLN A 399 26.07 -20.52 -24.75
CA GLN A 399 25.27 -21.45 -23.97
C GLN A 399 24.71 -22.47 -24.97
N GLN A 400 25.34 -23.64 -25.05
CA GLN A 400 24.74 -24.74 -25.78
C GLN A 400 23.41 -25.08 -25.12
N PRO A 401 22.36 -25.37 -25.91
CA PRO A 401 21.07 -25.74 -25.36
C PRO A 401 21.22 -26.97 -24.49
N ASP A 402 20.73 -26.87 -23.25
CA ASP A 402 20.66 -28.00 -22.33
C ASP A 402 19.81 -29.11 -22.98
N PRO A 403 20.35 -30.33 -23.15
CA PRO A 403 19.66 -31.44 -23.79
C PRO A 403 18.28 -31.78 -23.20
N GLU A 404 18.11 -31.57 -21.89
CA GLU A 404 16.90 -31.95 -21.14
C GLU A 404 15.84 -30.85 -21.13
N THR A 405 16.19 -29.63 -21.57
CA THR A 405 15.27 -28.49 -21.62
C THR A 405 14.47 -28.49 -22.92
N GLU A 406 13.21 -28.09 -22.84
CA GLU A 406 12.36 -27.87 -24.01
C GLU A 406 12.46 -26.42 -24.48
N TYR A 407 12.45 -26.24 -25.79
CA TYR A 407 12.58 -24.94 -26.44
C TYR A 407 11.44 -24.76 -27.44
N LEU A 408 11.00 -23.51 -27.57
CA LEU A 408 10.08 -23.09 -28.60
C LEU A 408 10.88 -22.49 -29.77
N LEU A 409 10.87 -23.17 -30.92
CA LEU A 409 11.47 -22.68 -32.16
C LEU A 409 10.47 -21.83 -32.93
N ILE A 410 10.77 -20.54 -33.11
CA ILE A 410 10.00 -19.63 -33.98
C ILE A 410 10.98 -18.95 -34.93
N LYS A 411 10.75 -19.08 -36.25
CA LYS A 411 11.57 -18.45 -37.32
C LYS A 411 13.09 -18.64 -37.17
N GLY A 412 13.51 -19.84 -36.75
CA GLY A 412 14.93 -20.21 -36.59
C GLY A 412 15.57 -19.74 -35.29
N ARG A 413 14.82 -19.12 -34.37
CA ARG A 413 15.26 -18.79 -33.01
C ARG A 413 14.74 -19.81 -32.01
N ALA A 414 15.61 -20.29 -31.12
CA ALA A 414 15.24 -21.14 -30.01
C ALA A 414 14.97 -20.28 -28.77
N ILE A 415 13.76 -20.38 -28.22
CA ILE A 415 13.37 -19.68 -27.01
C ILE A 415 13.23 -20.71 -25.90
N GLU A 416 13.92 -20.51 -24.77
CA GLU A 416 13.80 -21.38 -23.60
C GLU A 416 12.35 -21.36 -23.07
N LEU A 417 11.75 -22.54 -22.85
CA LEU A 417 10.41 -22.64 -22.26
C LEU A 417 10.48 -22.45 -20.75
N ASP A 418 10.29 -21.22 -20.31
CA ASP A 418 10.01 -20.94 -18.91
C ASP A 418 8.60 -21.41 -18.50
N VAL A 419 8.32 -21.39 -17.20
CA VAL A 419 7.04 -21.82 -16.62
C VAL A 419 5.85 -21.03 -17.19
N GLU A 420 6.06 -19.77 -17.57
CA GLU A 420 5.01 -18.88 -18.06
C GLU A 420 4.64 -19.17 -19.51
N LEU A 421 5.62 -19.33 -20.39
CA LEU A 421 5.45 -19.71 -21.79
C LEU A 421 4.89 -21.13 -21.91
N ARG A 422 5.30 -22.04 -21.02
CA ARG A 422 4.73 -23.39 -20.88
C ARG A 422 3.24 -23.33 -20.57
N LYS A 423 2.85 -22.53 -19.57
CA LYS A 423 1.44 -22.35 -19.19
C LYS A 423 0.62 -21.74 -20.32
N HIS A 424 1.19 -20.77 -21.04
CA HIS A 424 0.54 -20.19 -22.22
C HIS A 424 0.26 -21.25 -23.30
N LEU A 425 1.23 -22.13 -23.58
CA LEU A 425 1.06 -23.23 -24.52
C LEU A 425 0.04 -24.27 -24.06
N ASP A 426 0.01 -24.61 -22.77
CA ASP A 426 -0.98 -25.54 -22.22
C ASP A 426 -2.42 -24.98 -22.35
N GLU A 427 -2.59 -23.66 -22.23
CA GLU A 427 -3.89 -22.99 -22.37
C GLU A 427 -4.37 -22.85 -23.82
N HIS A 428 -3.46 -22.61 -24.78
CA HIS A 428 -3.81 -22.32 -26.20
C HIS A 428 -3.50 -23.47 -27.17
N GLY A 429 -2.83 -24.52 -26.70
CA GLY A 429 -2.44 -25.70 -27.46
C GLY A 429 -1.24 -25.50 -28.39
N SER A 430 -1.11 -24.35 -29.07
CA SER A 430 0.02 -24.08 -29.96
C SER A 430 0.26 -22.59 -30.18
N ILE A 431 1.51 -22.23 -30.48
CA ILE A 431 1.87 -20.90 -30.98
C ILE A 431 1.99 -20.99 -32.51
N PRO A 432 1.30 -20.14 -33.29
CA PRO A 432 1.37 -20.17 -34.75
C PRO A 432 2.82 -20.09 -35.24
N GLY A 433 3.25 -21.01 -36.11
CA GLY A 433 4.63 -21.05 -36.62
C GLY A 433 5.70 -21.45 -35.59
N GLY A 434 5.30 -21.82 -34.36
CA GLY A 434 6.17 -22.32 -33.31
C GLY A 434 6.23 -23.85 -33.29
N ILE A 435 7.42 -24.41 -33.11
CA ILE A 435 7.65 -25.85 -32.97
C ILE A 435 8.35 -26.11 -31.64
N LEU A 436 7.81 -27.04 -30.85
CA LEU A 436 8.41 -27.46 -29.59
C LEU A 436 9.50 -28.52 -29.85
N VAL A 437 10.72 -28.26 -29.39
CA VAL A 437 11.88 -29.14 -29.65
C VAL A 437 12.69 -29.30 -28.36
N LYS A 438 13.22 -30.49 -28.10
CA LYS A 438 14.13 -30.73 -26.98
C LYS A 438 15.54 -30.28 -27.33
N GLY A 439 16.31 -29.83 -26.35
CA GLY A 439 17.70 -29.42 -26.58
C GLY A 439 18.56 -30.52 -27.23
N ALA A 440 18.29 -31.79 -26.92
CA ALA A 440 18.95 -32.94 -27.54
C ALA A 440 18.76 -33.02 -29.07
N ASP A 441 17.65 -32.48 -29.58
CA ASP A 441 17.28 -32.49 -31.00
C ASP A 441 17.74 -31.20 -31.72
N MET A 442 18.31 -30.23 -31.00
CA MET A 442 18.82 -28.99 -31.58
C MET A 442 20.27 -29.16 -32.03
N GLY A 443 20.50 -29.11 -33.34
CA GLY A 443 21.85 -29.04 -33.91
C GLY A 443 22.56 -27.76 -33.44
N GLY A 444 23.88 -27.85 -33.21
CA GLY A 444 24.72 -26.86 -32.50
C GLY A 444 24.90 -25.46 -33.10
N ALA A 445 23.87 -24.90 -33.72
CA ALA A 445 23.80 -23.53 -34.24
C ALA A 445 22.69 -22.68 -33.61
N ALA A 446 21.85 -23.25 -32.73
CA ALA A 446 20.85 -22.50 -31.99
C ALA A 446 21.45 -22.01 -30.66
N SER A 447 21.70 -20.72 -30.53
CA SER A 447 21.91 -20.09 -29.21
C SER A 447 20.52 -19.84 -28.63
N PRO A 448 20.07 -20.61 -27.61
CA PRO A 448 18.80 -20.37 -26.98
C PRO A 448 18.80 -18.98 -26.34
N VAL A 449 17.70 -18.28 -26.47
CA VAL A 449 17.48 -16.97 -25.85
C VAL A 449 16.36 -17.12 -24.84
N ARG A 450 16.49 -16.52 -23.66
CA ARG A 450 15.36 -16.48 -22.73
C ARG A 450 14.36 -15.46 -23.21
N LEU A 451 13.09 -15.73 -22.94
CA LEU A 451 12.01 -14.78 -23.21
C LEU A 451 12.30 -13.41 -22.54
N THR A 452 12.90 -13.43 -21.35
CA THR A 452 13.36 -12.25 -20.61
C THR A 452 14.50 -11.48 -21.28
N ASP A 453 15.44 -12.18 -21.92
CA ASP A 453 16.61 -11.53 -22.54
C ASP A 453 16.18 -10.77 -23.82
N LEU A 454 15.16 -11.28 -24.52
CA LEU A 454 14.50 -10.55 -25.61
C LEU A 454 13.79 -9.27 -25.12
N LEU A 455 13.32 -9.25 -23.86
CA LEU A 455 12.69 -8.08 -23.24
C LEU A 455 13.72 -7.02 -22.83
N GLU A 456 14.89 -7.44 -22.33
CA GLU A 456 15.95 -6.52 -21.92
C GLU A 456 16.66 -5.89 -23.11
N GLU A 457 16.88 -6.63 -24.21
CA GLU A 457 17.46 -6.08 -25.45
C GLU A 457 16.57 -5.00 -26.09
N GLU A 458 15.25 -5.08 -25.97
CA GLU A 458 14.31 -4.09 -26.53
C GLU A 458 13.87 -2.99 -25.55
N ASN A 459 13.80 -3.21 -24.23
CA ASN A 459 13.57 -2.11 -23.27
C ASN A 459 14.72 -1.09 -23.32
N VAL A 460 15.95 -1.56 -23.57
CA VAL A 460 17.10 -0.69 -23.87
C VAL A 460 16.93 0.04 -25.21
N ALA A 461 16.15 -0.50 -26.15
CA ALA A 461 15.86 0.15 -27.42
C ALA A 461 14.72 1.19 -27.32
N GLU A 462 13.69 0.97 -26.50
CA GLU A 462 12.59 1.93 -26.27
C GLU A 462 12.93 3.03 -25.26
N GLU A 463 13.60 2.74 -24.13
CA GLU A 463 14.02 3.78 -23.17
C GLU A 463 15.13 4.69 -23.73
N ALA A 464 15.93 4.19 -24.67
CA ALA A 464 16.97 4.98 -25.34
C ALA A 464 16.43 5.99 -26.38
N VAL A 465 15.16 5.91 -26.76
CA VAL A 465 14.52 6.94 -27.60
C VAL A 465 14.21 8.19 -26.78
N THR A 466 14.13 8.09 -25.45
CA THR A 466 13.60 9.16 -24.60
C THR A 466 14.60 9.81 -23.63
N ALA A 467 15.80 9.27 -23.39
CA ALA A 467 16.80 9.96 -22.58
C ALA A 467 18.27 9.64 -22.92
N GLY A 468 18.99 10.63 -23.48
CA GLY A 468 20.41 10.84 -23.18
C GLY A 468 21.50 10.09 -23.96
N SER A 469 21.20 9.40 -25.07
CA SER A 469 22.27 8.73 -25.86
C SER A 469 22.97 9.69 -26.85
N ILE A 470 24.31 9.67 -26.88
CA ILE A 470 25.13 10.49 -27.79
C ILE A 470 25.58 9.62 -28.97
N LEU A 471 25.34 10.08 -30.20
CA LEU A 471 25.81 9.41 -31.41
C LEU A 471 27.24 9.84 -31.75
N TYR A 472 28.11 8.87 -32.03
CA TYR A 472 29.54 9.07 -32.29
C TYR A 472 29.97 8.42 -33.62
N ASP A 473 30.88 9.10 -34.33
CA ASP A 473 31.43 8.65 -35.61
C ASP A 473 32.63 7.71 -35.35
N GLU A 474 32.54 6.44 -35.79
CA GLU A 474 33.59 5.43 -35.54
C GLU A 474 34.58 5.34 -36.69
N TRP A 475 35.88 5.32 -36.41
CA TRP A 475 36.91 5.19 -37.44
C TRP A 475 37.02 3.75 -37.94
N ASP A 476 36.77 3.51 -39.24
CA ASP A 476 36.96 2.21 -39.85
C ASP A 476 38.34 2.13 -40.53
N TYR A 477 39.27 1.40 -39.90
CA TYR A 477 40.64 1.29 -40.40
C TYR A 477 40.75 0.57 -41.75
N LYS A 478 39.80 -0.31 -42.10
CA LYS A 478 39.80 -1.00 -43.40
C LYS A 478 39.35 -0.04 -44.51
N ARG A 479 38.52 0.94 -44.16
CA ARG A 479 37.98 1.93 -45.10
C ARG A 479 38.77 3.24 -45.14
N GLY A 480 39.67 3.47 -44.19
CA GLY A 480 40.43 4.72 -44.06
C GLY A 480 39.53 5.93 -43.84
N GLY A 481 38.41 5.76 -43.13
CA GLY A 481 37.41 6.82 -42.96
C GLY A 481 36.43 6.55 -41.82
N TYR A 482 35.82 7.63 -41.32
CA TYR A 482 34.80 7.56 -40.28
C TYR A 482 33.45 7.06 -40.83
N LYS A 483 32.84 6.12 -40.11
CA LYS A 483 31.42 5.75 -40.25
C LYS A 483 30.61 6.69 -39.37
N LYS A 484 29.83 7.55 -40.02
CA LYS A 484 29.06 8.57 -39.30
C LYS A 484 27.95 7.94 -38.46
N LYS A 485 27.80 8.40 -37.22
CA LYS A 485 26.78 8.01 -36.24
C LYS A 485 26.69 6.49 -36.06
N TRP A 486 27.84 5.81 -36.15
CA TRP A 486 27.93 4.36 -36.12
C TRP A 486 27.87 3.80 -34.70
N CYS A 487 28.44 4.52 -33.75
CA CYS A 487 28.45 4.13 -32.35
C CYS A 487 27.44 4.96 -31.57
N ARG A 488 26.77 4.32 -30.61
CA ARG A 488 25.90 4.99 -29.65
C ARG A 488 26.53 4.88 -28.27
N LEU A 489 26.84 6.03 -27.68
CA LEU A 489 27.44 6.14 -26.35
C LEU A 489 26.35 6.41 -25.32
N HIS A 490 26.38 5.62 -24.25
CA HIS A 490 25.52 5.80 -23.08
C HIS A 490 26.42 6.15 -21.89
N GLU A 491 26.23 7.32 -21.31
CA GLU A 491 26.91 7.70 -20.08
C GLU A 491 26.17 7.07 -18.90
N LYS A 492 26.90 6.34 -18.05
CA LYS A 492 26.37 5.75 -16.81
C LYS A 492 27.14 6.34 -15.64
N ASP A 493 26.44 6.96 -14.70
CA ASP A 493 27.04 7.37 -13.42
C ASP A 493 27.36 6.13 -12.57
N GLY A 494 28.63 5.77 -12.52
CA GLY A 494 29.12 4.72 -11.63
C GLY A 494 29.08 5.20 -10.18
N ARG A 495 28.12 4.72 -9.38
CA ARG A 495 28.20 4.84 -7.92
C ARG A 495 29.38 3.97 -7.44
N PRO A 496 30.32 4.48 -6.63
CA PRO A 496 31.38 3.65 -6.07
C PRO A 496 30.76 2.62 -5.11
N GLY A 497 30.48 1.44 -5.64
CA GLY A 497 30.14 0.25 -4.87
C GLY A 497 31.44 -0.49 -4.56
N HIS A 498 31.61 -0.89 -3.30
CA HIS A 498 32.74 -1.71 -2.88
C HIS A 498 32.51 -3.14 -3.39
N GLU A 499 32.74 -3.36 -4.68
CA GLU A 499 32.88 -4.72 -5.20
C GLU A 499 34.11 -5.35 -4.53
N PRO A 500 34.00 -6.55 -3.91
CA PRO A 500 35.15 -7.20 -3.29
C PRO A 500 36.13 -7.73 -4.33
N PHE A 501 36.06 -7.27 -5.59
CA PHE A 501 36.91 -7.68 -6.69
C PHE A 501 38.39 -7.55 -6.35
N VAL A 502 38.80 -6.45 -5.71
CA VAL A 502 40.19 -6.25 -5.28
C VAL A 502 40.58 -7.28 -4.24
N GLU A 503 39.78 -7.48 -3.20
CA GLU A 503 40.02 -8.46 -2.14
C GLU A 503 40.06 -9.89 -2.70
N THR A 504 39.14 -10.21 -3.61
CA THR A 504 39.01 -11.52 -4.25
C THR A 504 40.19 -11.80 -5.19
N THR A 505 40.64 -10.78 -5.92
CA THR A 505 41.79 -10.87 -6.83
C THR A 505 43.10 -10.98 -6.04
N VAL A 506 43.29 -10.17 -4.99
CA VAL A 506 44.46 -10.29 -4.10
C VAL A 506 44.50 -11.66 -3.43
N ARG A 507 43.35 -12.19 -2.99
CA ARG A 507 43.28 -13.54 -2.40
C ARG A 507 43.62 -14.62 -3.43
N ARG A 508 43.09 -14.50 -4.66
CA ARG A 508 43.31 -15.44 -5.76
C ARG A 508 44.75 -15.47 -6.25
N TYR A 509 45.44 -14.33 -6.25
CA TYR A 509 46.83 -14.20 -6.72
C TYR A 509 47.83 -13.97 -5.58
N SER A 510 47.44 -14.26 -4.33
CA SER A 510 48.27 -14.05 -3.12
C SER A 510 49.61 -14.77 -3.17
N GLY A 511 49.72 -15.89 -3.88
CA GLY A 511 50.99 -16.59 -4.10
C GLY A 511 51.94 -15.91 -5.09
N SER A 512 51.47 -14.93 -5.87
CA SER A 512 52.23 -14.19 -6.89
C SER A 512 52.42 -12.72 -6.55
N ILE A 513 51.77 -12.23 -5.48
CA ILE A 513 51.78 -10.83 -5.07
C ILE A 513 52.41 -10.76 -3.68
N ARG A 514 53.56 -10.10 -3.55
CA ARG A 514 54.16 -9.79 -2.25
C ARG A 514 53.61 -8.45 -1.78
N VAL A 515 52.65 -8.48 -0.86
CA VAL A 515 52.11 -7.27 -0.23
C VAL A 515 53.16 -6.74 0.75
N LEU A 516 53.59 -5.49 0.58
CA LEU A 516 54.54 -4.78 1.45
C LEU A 516 53.83 -4.18 2.66
#